data_AF-A0A7C1YEB0-F1
#
_entry.id   AF-A0A7C1YEB0-F1
#
_cell.length_a   1.000
_cell.length_b   1.000
_cell.length_c   1.000
_cell.angle_alpha   90.00
_cell.angle_beta   90.00
_cell.angle_gamma   90.00
#
_symmetry.space_group_name_H-M   'P 1'
#
loop_
_entity.id
_entity.type
_entity.pdbx_description
1 polymer ?
#
loop_
_entity_poly.entity_id
_entity_poly.type
_entity_poly.pdbx_seq_one_letter_code
_entity_poly.pdbx_strand_id
1 'polypeptide(L)' 'MARWGGAIAVWAPSGQSLDGEALRLNQELFEAVFDAGAETLGEAILQSLGEYRARTGSFAYIPRIYILLGDPGLILRH' A
#
# COMPACT_ATOMS: atom_id res chain seq x y z
N MET A 1 15.89 -16.33 -1.99
CA MET A 1 14.79 -16.82 -1.13
C MET A 1 15.34 -17.02 0.27
N ALA A 2 15.00 -16.14 1.21
CA ALA A 2 15.44 -16.25 2.60
C ALA A 2 14.63 -17.39 3.25
N ARG A 3 15.33 -18.46 3.64
CA ARG A 3 14.70 -19.75 3.92
C ARG A 3 14.11 -19.84 5.33
N TRP A 4 14.36 -18.85 6.20
CA TRP A 4 13.96 -18.86 7.62
C TRP A 4 13.65 -17.46 8.19
N GLY A 5 13.32 -16.49 7.33
CA GLY A 5 12.99 -15.12 7.74
C GLY A 5 12.72 -14.22 6.54
N GLY A 6 12.00 -13.12 6.73
CA GLY A 6 11.65 -12.19 5.66
C GLY A 6 10.25 -11.58 5.84
N ALA A 7 9.76 -10.93 4.79
CA ALA A 7 8.42 -10.36 4.75
C ALA A 7 7.46 -11.34 4.04
N ILE A 8 6.24 -11.50 4.58
CA ILE A 8 5.16 -12.27 3.95
C ILE A 8 4.51 -11.51 2.78
N ALA A 9 4.62 -10.18 2.79
CA ALA A 9 4.24 -9.29 1.70
C ALA A 9 5.05 -7.99 1.78
N VAL A 10 5.30 -7.35 0.63
CA VAL A 10 6.00 -6.06 0.52
C VAL A 10 5.23 -5.15 -0.44
N TRP A 11 4.89 -3.94 0.03
CA TRP A 11 4.35 -2.86 -0.79
C TRP A 11 5.46 -1.82 -1.04
N ALA A 12 5.88 -1.67 -2.29
CA ALA A 12 7.05 -0.85 -2.62
C ALA A 12 6.97 -0.27 -4.04
N PRO A 13 7.63 0.86 -4.30
CA PRO A 13 7.75 1.41 -5.65
C PRO A 13 8.71 0.58 -6.51
N SER A 14 8.33 0.38 -7.76
CA SER A 14 9.15 -0.19 -8.85
C SER A 14 10.00 0.86 -9.58
N GLY A 15 9.78 2.15 -9.28
CA GLY A 15 10.49 3.28 -9.87
C GLY A 15 10.79 4.37 -8.84
N GLN A 16 11.19 5.55 -9.31
CA GLN A 16 11.51 6.68 -8.43
C GLN A 16 10.28 7.14 -7.66
N SER A 17 10.33 7.02 -6.33
CA SER A 17 9.30 7.57 -5.46
C SER A 17 9.69 8.98 -5.00
N LEU A 18 8.72 9.89 -4.99
CA LEU A 18 8.88 11.24 -4.47
C LEU A 18 8.52 11.22 -2.99
N ASP A 19 9.42 11.67 -2.13
CA ASP A 19 9.30 11.56 -0.66
C ASP A 19 7.93 12.02 -0.13
N GLY A 20 7.49 13.23 -0.48
CA GLY A 20 6.20 13.75 -0.03
C GLY A 20 4.98 12.95 -0.50
N GLU A 21 5.03 12.37 -1.70
CA GLU A 21 3.93 11.54 -2.22
C GLU A 21 3.97 10.12 -1.65
N ALA A 22 5.17 9.59 -1.42
CA ALA A 22 5.37 8.32 -0.73
C ALA A 22 4.82 8.37 0.69
N LEU A 23 5.08 9.47 1.41
CA LEU A 23 4.59 9.70 2.76
C LEU A 23 3.06 9.74 2.79
N ARG A 24 2.43 10.51 1.90
CA ARG A 24 0.97 10.59 1.79
C ARG A 24 0.34 9.23 1.50
N LEU A 25 0.83 8.52 0.49
CA LEU A 25 0.32 7.19 0.17
C LEU A 25 0.49 6.21 1.35
N ASN A 26 1.60 6.29 2.07
CA ASN A 26 1.84 5.46 3.24
C ASN A 26 0.89 5.80 4.41
N GLN A 27 0.52 7.07 4.58
CA GLN A 27 -0.48 7.48 5.58
C GLN A 27 -1.85 6.88 5.27
N GLU A 28 -2.31 6.96 4.01
CA GLU A 28 -3.58 6.34 3.61
C GLU A 28 -3.56 4.82 3.79
N LEU A 29 -2.42 4.16 3.52
CA LEU A 29 -2.28 2.72 3.74
C LEU A 29 -2.31 2.37 5.23
N PHE A 30 -1.70 3.20 6.08
CA PHE A 30 -1.72 2.99 7.53
C PHE A 30 -3.13 3.15 8.08
N GLU A 31 -3.86 4.20 7.67
CA GLU A 31 -5.28 4.40 7.99
C GLU A 31 -6.10 3.18 7.53
N ALA A 32 -5.87 2.67 6.31
CA ALA A 32 -6.60 1.52 5.79
C ALA A 32 -6.34 0.21 6.56
N VAL A 33 -5.10 -0.02 6.98
CA VAL A 33 -4.69 -1.24 7.71
C VAL A 33 -5.17 -1.26 9.15
N PHE A 34 -5.20 -0.11 9.83
CA PHE A 34 -5.46 -0.05 11.28
C PHE A 34 -6.82 0.53 11.64
N ASP A 35 -7.37 1.45 10.84
CA ASP A 35 -8.56 2.23 11.23
C ASP A 35 -9.76 2.01 10.31
N ALA A 36 -9.56 1.68 9.02
CA ALA A 36 -10.65 1.53 8.04
C ALA A 36 -11.25 0.13 7.96
N GLY A 37 -10.77 -0.83 8.77
CA GLY A 37 -11.35 -2.16 8.90
C GLY A 37 -11.18 -3.07 7.67
N ALA A 38 -10.13 -2.87 6.87
CA ALA A 38 -9.80 -3.80 5.78
C ALA A 38 -9.43 -5.19 6.34
N GLU A 39 -10.05 -6.25 5.82
CA GLU A 39 -9.81 -7.62 6.28
C GLU A 39 -8.55 -8.22 5.63
N THR A 40 -8.27 -7.80 4.39
CA THR A 40 -7.11 -8.26 3.62
C THR A 40 -6.16 -7.12 3.25
N LEU A 41 -4.88 -7.46 3.03
CA LEU A 41 -3.88 -6.51 2.56
C LEU A 41 -4.27 -5.87 1.21
N GLY A 42 -4.88 -6.65 0.31
CA GLY A 42 -5.36 -6.16 -0.98
C GLY A 42 -6.47 -5.11 -0.83
N GLU A 43 -7.42 -5.34 0.08
CA GLU A 43 -8.46 -4.35 0.40
C GLU A 43 -7.86 -3.07 0.96
N ALA A 44 -6.92 -3.17 1.92
CA ALA A 44 -6.26 -2.01 2.50
C ALA A 44 -5.53 -1.18 1.42
N ILE A 45 -4.83 -1.85 0.49
CA ILE A 45 -4.19 -1.18 -0.64
C ILE A 45 -5.22 -0.49 -1.54
N LEU A 46 -6.30 -1.17 -1.93
CA LEU A 46 -7.33 -0.57 -2.78
C LEU A 46 -8.02 0.64 -2.14
N GLN A 47 -8.33 0.56 -0.84
CA GLN A 47 -8.88 1.69 -0.08
C GLN A 47 -7.89 2.85 -0.04
N SER A 48 -6.63 2.60 0.34
CA SER A 48 -5.59 3.63 0.38
C SER A 48 -5.37 4.33 -0.96
N LEU A 49 -5.44 3.58 -2.07
CA LEU A 49 -5.32 4.13 -3.42
C LEU A 49 -6.53 4.98 -3.81
N GLY A 50 -7.73 4.63 -3.34
CA GLY A 50 -8.94 5.43 -3.49
C GLY A 50 -8.82 6.77 -2.76
N GLU A 51 -8.47 6.73 -1.47
CA GLU A 51 -8.32 7.92 -0.63
C GLU A 51 -7.18 8.84 -1.09
N TYR A 52 -6.03 8.26 -1.44
CA TYR A 52 -4.92 9.01 -2.01
C TYR A 52 -5.36 9.78 -3.26
N ARG A 53 -6.07 9.11 -4.20
CA ARG A 53 -6.59 9.75 -5.41
C ARG A 53 -7.61 10.84 -5.11
N ALA A 54 -8.48 10.63 -4.13
CA ALA A 54 -9.47 11.61 -3.70
C ALA A 54 -8.81 12.89 -3.14
N ARG A 55 -7.71 12.74 -2.38
CA ARG A 55 -6.99 13.86 -1.74
C ARG A 55 -6.02 14.58 -2.68
N THR A 56 -5.31 13.87 -3.56
CA THR A 56 -4.23 14.45 -4.39
C THR A 56 -4.62 14.74 -5.85
N GLY A 57 -5.76 14.22 -6.32
CA GLY A 57 -6.18 14.37 -7.71
C GLY A 57 -5.25 13.66 -8.71
N SER A 58 -4.61 14.41 -9.61
CA SER A 58 -3.98 13.91 -10.85
C SER A 58 -2.53 13.39 -10.75
N PHE A 59 -1.97 13.15 -9.56
CA PHE A 59 -0.68 12.46 -9.40
C PHE A 59 -0.79 10.95 -9.70
N ALA A 60 -1.37 10.62 -10.86
CA ALA A 60 -1.69 9.27 -11.30
C ALA A 60 -0.46 8.38 -11.50
N TYR A 61 0.74 8.96 -11.53
CA TYR A 61 2.00 8.23 -11.64
C TYR A 61 2.34 7.47 -10.35
N ILE A 62 2.13 8.06 -9.17
CA ILE A 62 2.60 7.50 -7.90
C ILE A 62 1.95 6.13 -7.64
N PRO A 63 0.61 5.97 -7.68
CA PRO A 63 -0.02 4.66 -7.59
C PRO A 63 0.44 3.62 -8.61
N ARG A 64 0.84 4.06 -9.82
CA ARG A 64 1.18 3.16 -10.92
C ARG A 64 2.55 2.52 -10.76
N ILE A 65 3.45 3.14 -10.00
CA ILE A 65 4.78 2.57 -9.75
C ILE A 65 4.80 1.63 -8.55
N TYR A 66 3.81 1.65 -7.67
CA TYR A 66 3.82 0.74 -6.52
C TYR A 66 3.33 -0.66 -6.90
N ILE A 67 4.02 -1.66 -6.38
CA ILE A 67 3.73 -3.07 -6.58
C ILE A 67 3.58 -3.77 -5.23
N LEU A 68 2.65 -4.73 -5.19
CA LEU A 68 2.56 -5.69 -4.10
C LEU A 68 3.32 -6.96 -4.49
N LEU A 69 4.33 -7.32 -3.71
CA LEU A 69 5.01 -8.61 -3.76
C LEU A 69 4.52 -9.47 -2.58
N GLY A 70 3.60 -10.39 -2.83
CA GLY A 70 2.96 -11.22 -1.80
C GLY A 70 1.55 -11.62 -2.20
N ASP A 71 0.79 -12.18 -1.26
CA ASP A 71 -0.61 -12.54 -1.47
C ASP A 71 -1.53 -11.33 -1.15
N PRO A 72 -2.31 -10.79 -2.11
CA PRO A 72 -3.30 -9.76 -1.82
C PRO A 72 -4.42 -10.24 -0.89
N GLY A 73 -4.71 -11.55 -0.86
CA GLY A 73 -5.67 -12.16 0.06
C GLY A 73 -5.11 -12.38 1.47
N LEU A 74 -3.89 -11.89 1.76
CA LEU A 74 -3.31 -11.98 3.10
C LEU A 74 -4.22 -11.29 4.11
N ILE A 75 -4.76 -12.10 5.03
CA ILE A 75 -5.59 -11.62 6.15
C ILE A 75 -4.73 -10.78 7.10
N LEU A 76 -5.17 -9.56 7.35
CA LEU A 76 -4.56 -8.67 8.34
C LEU A 76 -4.94 -9.15 9.75
N ARG A 77 -3.97 -9.09 10.67
CA ARG A 77 -4.20 -9.39 12.09
C ARG A 77 -4.00 -8.09 12.86
N HIS A 78 -5.08 -7.58 13.43
CA HIS A 78 -5.12 -6.37 14.24
C HIS A 78 -5.23 -6.75 15.72
#